data_AF-A0A6N2S151-F1
#
_entry.id   AF-A0A6N2S151-F1
#
_cell.length_a   1.000
_cell.length_b   1.000
_cell.length_c   1.000
_cell.angle_alpha   90.00
_cell.angle_beta   90.00
_cell.angle_gamma   90.00
#
_symmetry.space_group_name_H-M   'P 1'
#
loop_
_entity.id
_entity.type
_entity.pdbx_description
1 polymer ?
#
loop_
_entity_poly.entity_id
_entity_poly.type
_entity_poly.pdbx_seq_one_letter_code
_entity_poly.pdbx_strand_id
1 'polypeptide(L)'
;MSINIWTDSMQHAELLGKPVLFTNWLIQRDIIPDGWYCYDLRGTHKSPSTQTTLVDHAADYHAGTVLSPIPLKHEGTASRRVNGTFYLLGEELTLEQFCEEHDLAYPQDNREFVLRPASLDEAGLFYSEEKLDEALGTVGHLRMDFGHGEKEFWHTWWPHNEDRFNTPEFKEVLQRFVDDLRQTGLLKNLGAMDAYCWQHGGSITEDRRSYGYIAETENYRFCLRCTPFPGEYQGYLYCYDLCQQEMYRQEHPVVGRVTFASGEQQEFTDSTALLQAIREELPFRSTTGFRFETLTDDPEVKKAVDDILLDFAGEDNSRRTCNYGLTETGKQALRKAADPSIPHTYAWFVMTDTNTPQEVIRQDLTLEEAIQIYQDSNASEKRLGVTKDGIATVDFVHFQSGEQQFFTDHEKLESFRSDLVVAEAMERLYQQLNQPDIGIRMGEM
;
A
#
# COMPACT_ATOMS: atom_id res chain seq x y z
N MET A 1 23.13 2.05 -21.72
CA MET A 1 23.05 2.38 -20.28
C MET A 1 23.38 3.85 -20.16
N SER A 2 22.50 4.63 -19.55
CA SER A 2 22.72 6.04 -19.25
C SER A 2 22.87 6.22 -17.75
N ILE A 3 23.61 7.24 -17.35
CA ILE A 3 23.86 7.60 -15.96
C ILE A 3 22.86 8.67 -15.52
N ASN A 4 22.26 8.48 -14.36
CA ASN A 4 21.52 9.51 -13.66
C ASN A 4 22.44 10.22 -12.66
N ILE A 5 22.81 11.46 -12.93
CA ILE A 5 23.77 12.22 -12.12
C ILE A 5 23.34 12.46 -10.68
N TRP A 6 22.04 12.34 -10.40
CA TRP A 6 21.46 12.58 -9.09
C TRP A 6 21.55 11.37 -8.16
N THR A 7 21.72 10.17 -8.73
CA THR A 7 21.70 8.90 -7.97
C THR A 7 22.97 8.08 -8.14
N ASP A 8 23.59 8.14 -9.32
CA ASP A 8 24.69 7.26 -9.69
C ASP A 8 26.04 7.91 -9.38
N SER A 9 27.01 7.09 -8.99
CA SER A 9 28.39 7.54 -8.82
C SER A 9 29.12 7.60 -10.17
N MET A 10 30.05 8.56 -10.28
CA MET A 10 30.88 8.78 -11.46
C MET A 10 32.35 8.87 -11.06
N GLN A 11 33.25 8.59 -11.99
CA GLN A 11 34.68 8.65 -11.72
C GLN A 11 35.13 10.09 -11.56
N HIS A 12 35.81 10.40 -10.46
CA HIS A 12 36.47 11.69 -10.30
C HIS A 12 37.65 11.79 -11.27
N ALA A 13 37.72 12.91 -12.00
CA ALA A 13 38.76 13.16 -12.98
C ALA A 13 39.16 14.63 -13.02
N GLU A 14 40.32 14.89 -13.61
CA GLU A 14 40.75 16.23 -13.97
C GLU A 14 40.80 16.33 -15.50
N LEU A 15 40.13 17.35 -16.06
CA LEU A 15 40.13 17.64 -17.48
C LEU A 15 40.51 19.10 -17.73
N LEU A 16 41.56 19.33 -18.52
CA LEU A 16 42.06 20.67 -18.85
C LEU A 16 42.43 21.50 -17.59
N GLY A 17 42.95 20.84 -16.54
CA GLY A 17 43.31 21.49 -15.29
C GLY A 17 42.13 21.78 -14.35
N LYS A 18 40.98 21.15 -14.59
CA LYS A 18 39.73 21.41 -13.86
C LYS A 18 39.14 20.10 -13.33
N PRO A 19 38.66 20.06 -12.08
CA PRO A 19 38.00 18.89 -11.53
C PRO A 19 36.65 18.67 -12.23
N VAL A 20 36.36 17.42 -12.57
CA VAL A 20 35.15 16.99 -13.28
C VAL A 20 34.71 15.60 -12.85
N LEU A 21 33.45 15.28 -13.11
CA LEU A 21 32.94 13.92 -13.03
C LEU A 21 32.92 13.29 -14.42
N PHE A 22 33.43 12.07 -14.52
CA PHE A 22 33.55 11.31 -15.77
C PHE A 22 32.82 9.98 -15.68
N THR A 23 32.22 9.57 -16.78
CA THR A 23 31.67 8.23 -16.94
C THR A 23 31.88 7.73 -18.35
N ASN A 24 32.02 6.41 -18.53
CA ASN A 24 32.05 5.79 -19.84
C ASN A 24 30.67 5.76 -20.51
N TRP A 25 29.61 6.03 -19.75
CA TRP A 25 28.22 6.00 -20.22
C TRP A 25 27.73 7.39 -20.65
N LEU A 26 26.56 7.46 -21.26
CA LEU A 26 25.92 8.73 -21.61
C LEU A 26 25.27 9.35 -20.37
N ILE A 27 25.41 10.66 -20.23
CA ILE A 27 24.61 11.46 -19.29
C ILE A 27 23.52 12.18 -20.11
N GLN A 28 22.27 12.01 -19.71
CA GLN A 28 21.16 12.68 -20.39
C GLN A 28 21.24 14.20 -20.19
N ARG A 29 20.86 14.99 -21.19
CA ARG A 29 21.06 16.46 -21.12
C ARG A 29 19.93 17.21 -20.42
N ASP A 30 18.75 16.60 -20.39
CA ASP A 30 17.56 17.07 -19.69
C ASP A 30 17.70 16.98 -18.15
N ILE A 31 18.69 16.25 -17.64
CA ILE A 31 18.93 16.10 -16.20
C ILE A 31 20.07 16.99 -15.68
N ILE A 32 20.71 17.79 -16.54
CA ILE A 32 21.87 18.63 -16.16
C ILE A 32 21.38 19.85 -15.37
N PRO A 33 21.96 20.15 -14.19
CA PRO A 33 21.51 21.27 -13.38
C PRO A 33 21.89 22.62 -13.99
N ASP A 34 21.14 23.65 -13.64
CA ASP A 34 21.46 25.02 -14.05
C ASP A 34 22.88 25.42 -13.61
N GLY A 35 23.63 26.02 -14.55
CA GLY A 35 25.02 26.45 -14.33
C GLY A 35 26.07 25.33 -14.44
N TRP A 36 25.65 24.07 -14.63
CA TRP A 36 26.55 22.97 -14.94
C TRP A 36 26.64 22.71 -16.44
N TYR A 37 27.72 22.04 -16.84
CA TYR A 37 28.04 21.79 -18.24
C TYR A 37 28.33 20.31 -18.47
N CYS A 38 27.72 19.76 -19.52
CA CYS A 38 27.93 18.38 -19.91
C CYS A 38 28.49 18.29 -21.33
N TYR A 39 29.51 17.47 -21.50
CA TYR A 39 30.22 17.31 -22.76
C TYR A 39 30.57 15.85 -22.99
N ASP A 40 30.65 15.44 -24.26
CA ASP A 40 31.14 14.13 -24.63
C ASP A 40 32.62 14.20 -25.01
N LEU A 41 33.36 13.18 -24.58
CA LEU A 41 34.69 12.87 -25.07
C LEU A 41 34.57 11.95 -26.27
N ARG A 42 35.19 12.34 -27.37
CA ARG A 42 35.15 11.64 -28.65
C ARG A 42 36.54 11.20 -29.07
N GLY A 43 36.61 9.94 -29.50
CA GLY A 43 37.78 9.38 -30.17
C GLY A 43 37.84 9.66 -31.65
N THR A 44 38.59 8.80 -32.33
CA THR A 44 38.73 8.84 -33.78
C THR A 44 38.29 7.51 -34.37
N HIS A 45 37.99 7.47 -35.66
CA HIS A 45 37.69 6.21 -36.36
C HIS A 45 38.75 5.13 -36.12
N LYS A 46 40.03 5.50 -35.99
CA LYS A 46 41.13 4.53 -35.77
C LYS A 46 41.26 4.11 -34.30
N SER A 47 40.77 4.92 -33.37
CA SER A 47 40.85 4.67 -31.93
C SER A 47 39.60 5.25 -31.24
N PRO A 48 38.45 4.55 -31.33
CA PRO A 48 37.16 5.08 -30.89
C PRO A 48 37.11 5.42 -29.41
N SER A 49 37.80 4.65 -28.57
CA SER A 49 37.82 4.80 -27.11
C SER A 49 38.82 5.85 -26.61
N THR A 50 39.52 6.57 -27.49
CA THR A 50 40.51 7.56 -27.05
C THR A 50 39.85 8.91 -26.76
N GLN A 51 40.12 9.52 -25.60
CA GLN A 51 39.53 10.80 -25.22
C GLN A 51 40.29 11.97 -25.87
N THR A 52 40.17 12.13 -27.20
CA THR A 52 40.98 13.09 -27.96
C THR A 52 40.33 14.47 -28.09
N THR A 53 39.00 14.50 -28.17
CA THR A 53 38.23 15.69 -28.52
C THR A 53 37.03 15.84 -27.60
N LEU A 54 36.81 17.04 -27.07
CA LEU A 54 35.64 17.43 -26.31
C LEU A 54 34.62 18.06 -27.26
N VAL A 55 33.37 17.59 -27.23
CA VAL A 55 32.23 18.09 -28.03
C VAL A 55 30.98 18.22 -27.14
N ASP A 56 29.98 18.99 -27.58
CA ASP A 56 28.70 19.06 -26.84
C ASP A 56 27.97 17.70 -26.87
N HIS A 57 27.97 17.07 -28.05
CA HIS A 57 27.38 15.76 -28.29
C HIS A 57 28.22 14.96 -29.30
N ALA A 58 28.52 13.71 -28.97
CA ALA A 58 29.22 12.79 -29.86
C ALA A 58 28.21 11.88 -30.59
N ALA A 59 28.01 12.11 -31.89
CA ALA A 59 27.19 11.21 -32.72
C ALA A 59 27.89 9.86 -32.99
N ASP A 60 29.21 9.88 -33.13
CA ASP A 60 30.05 8.70 -33.39
C ASP A 60 31.29 8.71 -32.49
N TYR A 61 31.85 7.54 -32.21
CA TYR A 61 33.09 7.35 -31.45
C TYR A 61 33.06 7.98 -30.04
N HIS A 62 31.91 7.88 -29.36
CA HIS A 62 31.78 8.24 -27.96
C HIS A 62 32.77 7.43 -27.11
N ALA A 63 33.56 8.13 -26.31
CA ALA A 63 34.61 7.59 -25.45
C ALA A 63 34.36 7.89 -23.97
N GLY A 64 33.18 8.44 -23.64
CA GLY A 64 32.77 8.84 -22.31
C GLY A 64 32.16 10.24 -22.26
N THR A 65 31.54 10.56 -21.14
CA THR A 65 30.83 11.81 -20.88
C THR A 65 31.41 12.49 -19.65
N VAL A 66 31.46 13.81 -19.66
CA VAL A 66 32.02 14.64 -18.59
C VAL A 66 30.97 15.64 -18.11
N LEU A 67 30.79 15.70 -16.79
CA LEU A 67 30.02 16.73 -16.10
C LEU A 67 31.00 17.69 -15.39
N SER A 68 30.82 18.99 -15.61
CA SER A 68 31.72 20.03 -15.12
C SER A 68 30.93 21.22 -14.55
N PRO A 69 31.34 21.76 -13.39
CA PRO A 69 30.72 22.96 -12.80
C PRO A 69 31.10 24.24 -13.56
N ILE A 70 32.04 24.16 -14.50
CA ILE A 70 32.56 25.29 -15.28
C ILE A 70 32.70 24.95 -16.76
N PRO A 71 32.58 25.93 -17.68
CA PRO A 71 32.73 25.67 -19.10
C PRO A 71 34.10 25.10 -19.44
N LEU A 72 34.12 24.03 -20.23
CA LEU A 72 35.34 23.38 -20.71
C LEU A 72 35.70 23.76 -22.15
N LYS A 73 34.82 24.47 -22.85
CA LYS A 73 35.09 25.11 -24.14
C LYS A 73 34.35 26.44 -24.26
N HIS A 74 34.80 27.30 -25.16
CA HIS A 74 34.11 28.55 -25.44
C HIS A 74 32.74 28.26 -26.08
N GLU A 75 31.77 29.10 -25.75
CA GLU A 75 30.44 29.07 -26.37
C GLU A 75 30.55 29.20 -27.90
N GLY A 76 29.72 28.46 -28.63
CA GLY A 76 29.75 28.40 -30.10
C GLY A 76 30.92 27.61 -30.71
N THR A 77 31.90 27.16 -29.92
CA THR A 77 33.00 26.31 -30.43
C THR A 77 32.52 24.87 -30.57
N ALA A 78 32.53 24.32 -31.80
CA ALA A 78 32.03 22.96 -32.07
C ALA A 78 32.83 21.85 -31.37
N SER A 79 34.14 22.04 -31.17
CA SER A 79 34.98 21.04 -30.49
C SER A 79 36.26 21.64 -29.91
N ARG A 80 36.81 21.01 -28.87
CA ARG A 80 38.12 21.37 -28.27
C ARG A 80 39.01 20.13 -28.16
N ARG A 81 40.30 20.25 -28.49
CA ARG A 81 41.26 19.14 -28.29
C ARG A 81 41.64 18.99 -26.82
N VAL A 82 41.75 17.74 -26.37
CA VAL A 82 42.06 17.38 -24.97
C VAL A 82 43.58 17.21 -24.71
N ASN A 83 44.40 16.98 -25.75
CA ASN A 83 45.88 17.00 -25.72
C ASN A 83 46.55 16.43 -24.43
N GLY A 84 46.13 15.27 -23.95
CA GLY A 84 46.76 14.62 -22.78
C GLY A 84 46.50 15.29 -21.43
N THR A 85 45.53 16.21 -21.35
CA THR A 85 45.10 16.87 -20.11
C THR A 85 43.86 16.21 -19.50
N PHE A 86 43.81 14.89 -19.52
CA PHE A 86 42.74 14.11 -18.90
C PHE A 86 43.36 13.07 -17.97
N TYR A 87 43.03 13.16 -16.69
CA TYR A 87 43.57 12.30 -15.64
C TYR A 87 42.42 11.75 -14.80
N LEU A 88 42.31 10.42 -14.69
CA LEU A 88 41.39 9.78 -13.75
C LEU A 88 42.03 9.77 -12.37
N LEU A 89 41.29 10.23 -11.35
CA LEU A 89 41.75 10.28 -9.97
C LEU A 89 41.42 8.99 -9.20
N GLY A 90 40.56 8.14 -9.77
CA GLY A 90 40.40 6.73 -9.40
C GLY A 90 39.33 6.43 -8.36
N GLU A 91 38.81 7.46 -7.68
CA GLU A 91 37.65 7.37 -6.81
C GLU A 91 36.34 7.59 -7.58
N GLU A 92 35.27 6.96 -7.13
CA GLU A 92 33.92 7.21 -7.62
C GLU A 92 33.19 8.09 -6.61
N LEU A 93 32.63 9.19 -7.10
CA LEU A 93 31.92 10.18 -6.31
C LEU A 93 30.52 10.38 -6.88
N THR A 94 29.55 10.56 -5.99
CA THR A 94 28.26 11.17 -6.34
C THR A 94 28.42 12.66 -6.63
N LEU A 95 27.42 13.28 -7.26
CA LEU A 95 27.42 14.73 -7.47
C LEU A 95 27.51 15.51 -6.16
N GLU A 96 26.88 15.01 -5.08
CA GLU A 96 26.93 15.61 -3.74
C GLU A 96 28.35 15.60 -3.18
N GLN A 97 28.98 14.41 -3.15
CA GLN A 97 30.36 14.27 -2.65
C GLN A 97 31.36 15.10 -3.45
N PHE A 98 31.20 15.15 -4.77
CA PHE A 98 32.04 16.00 -5.60
C PHE A 98 31.86 17.50 -5.28
N CYS A 99 30.64 17.94 -4.99
CA CYS A 99 30.40 19.31 -4.58
C CYS A 99 31.05 19.60 -3.22
N GLU A 100 30.92 18.69 -2.25
CA GLU A 100 31.56 18.81 -0.93
C GLU A 100 33.10 18.88 -1.03
N GLU A 101 33.71 18.01 -1.84
CA GLU A 101 35.17 17.93 -1.97
C GLU A 101 35.78 19.20 -2.59
N HIS A 102 35.05 19.85 -3.51
CA HIS A 102 35.51 21.03 -4.23
C HIS A 102 34.90 22.34 -3.72
N ASP A 103 34.29 22.34 -2.52
CA ASP A 103 33.64 23.50 -1.90
C ASP A 103 32.60 24.19 -2.83
N LEU A 104 31.85 23.40 -3.60
CA LEU A 104 30.82 23.86 -4.52
C LEU A 104 29.44 23.79 -3.86
N ALA A 105 28.56 24.73 -4.22
CA ALA A 105 27.16 24.63 -3.84
C ALA A 105 26.51 23.44 -4.56
N TYR A 106 25.89 22.54 -3.80
CA TYR A 106 25.13 21.43 -4.39
C TYR A 106 23.95 21.98 -5.20
N PRO A 107 23.86 21.66 -6.51
CA PRO A 107 22.81 22.19 -7.36
C PRO A 107 21.44 21.65 -6.91
N GLN A 108 20.41 22.48 -7.02
CA GLN A 108 19.04 22.06 -6.76
C GLN A 108 18.45 21.44 -8.02
N ASP A 109 17.74 20.32 -7.85
CA ASP A 109 16.91 19.77 -8.92
C ASP A 109 15.59 20.53 -8.99
N ASN A 110 15.49 21.47 -9.92
CA ASN A 110 14.31 22.33 -10.08
C ASN A 110 13.24 21.72 -10.98
N ARG A 111 13.40 20.45 -11.40
CA ARG A 111 12.45 19.79 -12.30
C ARG A 111 11.18 19.43 -11.53
N GLU A 112 10.05 19.96 -11.98
CA GLU A 112 8.73 19.60 -11.42
C GLU A 112 8.37 18.14 -11.75
N PHE A 113 8.81 17.65 -12.92
CA PHE A 113 8.49 16.31 -13.41
C PHE A 113 9.76 15.54 -13.77
N VAL A 114 10.02 14.46 -13.03
CA VAL A 114 11.15 13.56 -13.32
C VAL A 114 10.60 12.27 -13.91
N LEU A 115 10.83 12.06 -15.21
CA LEU A 115 10.48 10.81 -15.88
C LEU A 115 11.48 9.72 -15.53
N ARG A 116 10.97 8.59 -15.07
CA ARG A 116 11.72 7.34 -14.95
C ARG A 116 11.15 6.27 -15.89
N PRO A 117 11.98 5.38 -16.45
CA PRO A 117 11.49 4.22 -17.16
C PRO A 117 10.69 3.32 -16.20
N ALA A 118 9.55 2.80 -16.67
CA ALA A 118 8.76 1.83 -15.92
C ALA A 118 9.43 0.46 -15.85
N SER A 119 9.18 -0.27 -14.77
CA SER A 119 9.48 -1.70 -14.70
C SER A 119 8.42 -2.53 -15.46
N LEU A 120 8.71 -3.82 -15.68
CA LEU A 120 7.74 -4.73 -16.29
C LEU A 120 6.51 -4.93 -15.39
N ASP A 121 6.68 -4.91 -14.07
CA ASP A 121 5.58 -5.06 -13.10
C ASP A 121 4.60 -3.87 -13.13
N GLU A 122 5.08 -2.70 -13.59
CA GLU A 122 4.28 -1.48 -13.72
C GLU A 122 3.54 -1.42 -15.07
N ALA A 123 3.73 -2.37 -15.98
CA ALA A 123 3.15 -2.35 -17.33
C ALA A 123 1.61 -2.24 -17.31
N GLY A 124 0.95 -2.80 -16.28
CA GLY A 124 -0.51 -2.70 -16.11
C GLY A 124 -1.02 -1.27 -15.99
N LEU A 125 -0.21 -0.33 -15.48
CA LEU A 125 -0.58 1.09 -15.32
C LEU A 125 -0.62 1.87 -16.65
N PHE A 126 -0.30 1.23 -17.78
CA PHE A 126 -0.31 1.86 -19.10
C PHE A 126 -1.51 1.42 -19.95
N TYR A 127 -2.46 0.72 -19.35
CA TYR A 127 -3.65 0.20 -20.03
C TYR A 127 -4.89 0.44 -19.17
N SER A 128 -6.03 0.61 -19.84
CA SER A 128 -7.31 0.77 -19.16
C SER A 128 -7.78 -0.57 -18.60
N GLU A 129 -8.11 -0.60 -17.31
CA GLU A 129 -8.77 -1.72 -16.67
C GLU A 129 -9.89 -1.18 -15.76
N GLU A 130 -11.11 -1.10 -16.31
CA GLU A 130 -12.25 -0.43 -15.66
C GLU A 130 -12.55 -0.96 -14.25
N LYS A 131 -12.27 -2.23 -13.99
CA LYS A 131 -12.47 -2.86 -12.67
C LYS A 131 -11.52 -2.33 -11.60
N LEU A 132 -10.35 -1.83 -11.99
CA LEU A 132 -9.33 -1.33 -11.09
C LEU A 132 -9.32 0.20 -11.02
N ASP A 133 -10.11 0.90 -11.83
CA ASP A 133 -10.06 2.36 -11.93
C ASP A 133 -10.31 3.08 -10.61
N GLU A 134 -11.26 2.59 -9.81
CA GLU A 134 -11.53 3.16 -8.50
C GLU A 134 -10.37 2.90 -7.55
N ALA A 135 -9.87 1.67 -7.50
CA ALA A 135 -8.76 1.26 -6.65
C ALA A 135 -7.43 1.97 -7.01
N LEU A 136 -7.22 2.27 -8.29
CA LEU A 136 -6.05 2.97 -8.79
C LEU A 136 -6.20 4.50 -8.73
N GLY A 137 -7.40 5.02 -8.42
CA GLY A 137 -7.67 6.45 -8.49
C GLY A 137 -7.52 7.02 -9.91
N THR A 138 -7.88 6.25 -10.95
CA THR A 138 -7.71 6.66 -12.35
C THR A 138 -8.54 7.91 -12.66
N VAL A 139 -7.89 9.02 -12.97
CA VAL A 139 -8.56 10.26 -13.39
C VAL A 139 -9.08 10.13 -14.81
N GLY A 140 -8.22 9.61 -15.68
CA GLY A 140 -8.53 9.36 -17.07
C GLY A 140 -7.26 9.12 -17.88
N HIS A 141 -7.41 9.04 -19.20
CA HIS A 141 -6.26 8.92 -20.07
C HIS A 141 -6.36 9.77 -21.33
N LEU A 142 -5.20 10.19 -21.81
CA LEU A 142 -5.03 10.93 -23.05
C LEU A 142 -4.42 10.02 -24.11
N ARG A 143 -5.10 9.87 -25.24
CA ARG A 143 -4.51 9.30 -26.46
C ARG A 143 -3.97 10.42 -27.32
N MET A 144 -2.75 10.29 -27.81
CA MET A 144 -2.05 11.30 -28.62
C MET A 144 -1.51 10.72 -29.94
N ASP A 145 -1.52 11.55 -30.99
CA ASP A 145 -1.06 11.21 -32.34
C ASP A 145 -0.31 12.40 -32.98
N PHE A 146 0.79 12.13 -33.70
CA PHE A 146 1.58 13.14 -34.41
C PHE A 146 1.09 13.47 -35.83
N GLY A 147 0.01 12.84 -36.27
CA GLY A 147 -0.63 13.02 -37.58
C GLY A 147 0.22 12.52 -38.76
N HIS A 148 -0.32 12.63 -39.98
CA HIS A 148 0.36 12.18 -41.21
C HIS A 148 1.66 12.93 -41.52
N GLY A 149 1.82 14.16 -41.01
CA GLY A 149 3.02 14.97 -41.17
C GLY A 149 4.08 14.75 -40.09
N GLU A 150 3.82 13.87 -39.11
CA GLU A 150 4.70 13.54 -37.96
C GLU A 150 5.11 14.75 -37.09
N LYS A 151 4.42 15.89 -37.24
CA LYS A 151 4.72 17.17 -36.59
C LYS A 151 3.48 17.84 -35.97
N GLU A 152 2.33 17.19 -36.05
CA GLU A 152 1.08 17.68 -35.47
C GLU A 152 0.93 17.14 -34.04
N PHE A 153 0.00 17.64 -33.23
CA PHE A 153 -0.30 17.07 -31.91
C PHE A 153 -1.81 16.96 -31.76
N TRP A 154 -2.35 15.81 -32.14
CA TRP A 154 -3.76 15.46 -31.95
C TRP A 154 -3.90 14.70 -30.64
N HIS A 155 -4.96 15.01 -29.89
CA HIS A 155 -5.21 14.32 -28.63
C HIS A 155 -6.71 14.12 -28.39
N THR A 156 -7.04 13.07 -27.66
CA THR A 156 -8.40 12.75 -27.22
C THR A 156 -8.35 12.36 -25.75
N TRP A 157 -9.16 13.04 -24.92
CA TRP A 157 -9.34 12.71 -23.52
C TRP A 157 -10.43 11.66 -23.34
N TRP A 158 -10.15 10.66 -22.52
CA TRP A 158 -11.10 9.63 -22.10
C TRP A 158 -11.26 9.71 -20.57
N PRO A 159 -12.46 10.07 -20.08
CA PRO A 159 -12.71 10.16 -18.65
C PRO A 159 -12.81 8.77 -18.03
N HIS A 160 -12.35 8.66 -16.78
CA HIS A 160 -12.55 7.49 -15.94
C HIS A 160 -13.26 7.91 -14.65
N ASN A 161 -13.77 6.95 -13.87
CA ASN A 161 -14.46 7.24 -12.61
C ASN A 161 -15.57 8.30 -12.76
N GLU A 162 -16.38 8.21 -13.83
CA GLU A 162 -17.45 9.18 -14.15
C GLU A 162 -16.96 10.64 -14.30
N ASP A 163 -15.68 10.84 -14.64
CA ASP A 163 -15.00 12.15 -14.75
C ASP A 163 -14.90 12.92 -13.42
N ARG A 164 -15.16 12.26 -12.27
CA ARG A 164 -15.24 12.92 -10.94
C ARG A 164 -13.92 13.53 -10.48
N PHE A 165 -12.79 12.98 -10.94
CA PHE A 165 -11.44 13.43 -10.55
C PHE A 165 -10.82 14.42 -11.56
N ASN A 166 -11.52 14.75 -12.65
CA ASN A 166 -11.03 15.67 -13.68
C ASN A 166 -11.22 17.15 -13.27
N THR A 167 -10.65 17.50 -12.11
CA THR A 167 -10.83 18.80 -11.46
C THR A 167 -10.01 19.91 -12.15
N PRO A 168 -10.33 21.19 -11.92
CA PRO A 168 -9.50 22.30 -12.41
C PRO A 168 -8.05 22.20 -11.96
N GLU A 169 -7.80 21.79 -10.72
CA GLU A 169 -6.46 21.64 -10.15
C GLU A 169 -5.67 20.56 -10.91
N PHE A 170 -6.29 19.40 -11.16
CA PHE A 170 -5.69 18.35 -11.98
C PHE A 170 -5.34 18.86 -13.39
N LYS A 171 -6.26 19.58 -14.04
CA LYS A 171 -6.05 20.12 -15.38
C LYS A 171 -4.87 21.08 -15.45
N GLU A 172 -4.67 21.89 -14.41
CA GLU A 172 -3.51 22.79 -14.32
C GLU A 172 -2.19 22.01 -14.23
N VAL A 173 -2.13 20.95 -13.42
CA VAL A 173 -0.92 20.10 -13.31
C VAL A 173 -0.68 19.34 -14.61
N LEU A 174 -1.73 18.74 -15.20
CA LEU A 174 -1.64 18.03 -16.47
C LEU A 174 -1.14 18.95 -17.60
N GLN A 175 -1.63 20.19 -17.66
CA GLN A 175 -1.18 21.16 -18.65
C GLN A 175 0.31 21.46 -18.51
N ARG A 176 0.80 21.73 -17.29
CA ARG A 176 2.24 21.93 -17.03
C ARG A 176 3.07 20.71 -17.40
N PHE A 177 2.59 19.51 -17.07
CA PHE A 177 3.27 18.26 -17.43
C PHE A 177 3.39 18.08 -18.95
N VAL A 178 2.29 18.25 -19.69
CA VAL A 178 2.31 18.13 -21.16
C VAL A 178 3.19 19.21 -21.80
N ASP A 179 3.19 20.44 -21.26
CA ASP A 179 4.05 21.51 -21.75
C ASP A 179 5.53 21.22 -21.47
N ASP A 180 5.88 20.66 -20.31
CA ASP A 180 7.23 20.19 -20.00
C ASP A 180 7.68 19.10 -20.99
N LEU A 181 6.85 18.08 -21.24
CA LEU A 181 7.14 17.03 -22.22
C LEU A 181 7.35 17.54 -23.65
N ARG A 182 6.70 18.65 -24.01
CA ARG A 182 6.90 19.32 -25.30
C ARG A 182 8.22 20.10 -25.33
N GLN A 183 8.61 20.71 -24.22
CA GLN A 183 9.86 21.47 -24.08
C GLN A 183 11.08 20.54 -24.07
N THR A 184 11.03 19.43 -23.32
CA THR A 184 12.07 18.38 -23.33
C THR A 184 12.21 17.72 -24.69
N GLY A 185 11.14 17.76 -25.50
CA GLY A 185 11.13 17.33 -26.89
C GLY A 185 10.47 15.98 -27.11
N LEU A 186 10.14 15.23 -26.05
CA LEU A 186 9.49 13.92 -26.13
C LEU A 186 8.17 14.01 -26.92
N LEU A 187 7.37 15.05 -26.68
CA LEU A 187 6.12 15.30 -27.40
C LEU A 187 6.21 16.30 -28.55
N LYS A 188 7.43 16.54 -29.08
CA LYS A 188 7.63 17.53 -30.16
C LYS A 188 7.31 16.99 -31.55
N ASN A 189 7.67 15.74 -31.83
CA ASN A 189 7.41 15.02 -33.08
C ASN A 189 7.83 13.54 -32.92
N LEU A 190 7.47 12.71 -33.89
CA LEU A 190 7.78 11.28 -33.87
C LEU A 190 9.28 10.99 -33.74
N GLY A 191 10.13 11.68 -34.50
CA GLY A 191 11.58 11.47 -34.46
C GLY A 191 12.20 11.85 -33.11
N ALA A 192 11.67 12.88 -32.45
CA ALA A 192 12.13 13.27 -31.12
C ALA A 192 11.67 12.25 -30.04
N MET A 193 10.45 11.72 -30.16
CA MET A 193 9.97 10.63 -29.30
C MET A 193 10.80 9.35 -29.49
N ASP A 194 11.09 8.95 -30.73
CA ASP A 194 11.93 7.79 -31.05
C ASP A 194 13.34 7.94 -30.44
N ALA A 195 13.96 9.12 -30.64
CA ALA A 195 15.26 9.42 -30.07
C ALA A 195 15.26 9.36 -28.54
N TYR A 196 14.22 9.92 -27.89
CA TYR A 196 14.06 9.86 -26.44
C TYR A 196 13.93 8.41 -25.97
N CYS A 197 13.08 7.61 -26.63
CA CYS A 197 12.85 6.21 -26.28
C CYS A 197 14.12 5.37 -26.37
N TRP A 198 14.91 5.59 -27.42
CA TRP A 198 16.21 4.94 -27.58
C TRP A 198 17.23 5.31 -26.50
N GLN A 199 17.21 6.57 -26.05
CA GLN A 199 18.18 7.10 -25.09
C GLN A 199 17.83 6.75 -23.63
N HIS A 200 16.54 6.74 -23.28
CA HIS A 200 16.08 6.60 -21.89
C HIS A 200 15.62 5.18 -21.51
N GLY A 201 15.49 4.25 -22.47
CA GLY A 201 15.08 2.87 -22.19
C GLY A 201 13.59 2.77 -21.86
N GLY A 202 13.20 1.91 -20.91
CA GLY A 202 11.79 1.77 -20.51
C GLY A 202 10.92 0.95 -21.48
N SER A 203 11.52 0.06 -22.26
CA SER A 203 10.76 -0.85 -23.12
C SER A 203 9.87 -1.76 -22.28
N ILE A 204 8.55 -1.67 -22.48
CA ILE A 204 7.55 -2.48 -21.76
C ILE A 204 7.10 -3.71 -22.58
N THR A 205 7.47 -3.77 -23.87
CA THR A 205 7.27 -4.95 -24.72
C THR A 205 8.61 -5.53 -25.15
N GLU A 206 8.69 -6.87 -25.32
CA GLU A 206 9.93 -7.55 -25.76
C GLU A 206 10.39 -7.11 -27.15
N ASP A 207 9.43 -6.79 -28.02
CA ASP A 207 9.67 -6.34 -29.40
C ASP A 207 10.13 -4.87 -29.49
N ARG A 208 10.27 -4.18 -28.35
CA ARG A 208 10.67 -2.78 -28.23
C ARG A 208 9.80 -1.81 -29.02
N ARG A 209 8.53 -2.13 -29.16
CA ARG A 209 7.55 -1.26 -29.81
C ARG A 209 6.92 -0.24 -28.89
N SER A 210 6.79 -0.59 -27.60
CA SER A 210 6.20 0.29 -26.60
C SER A 210 7.19 0.58 -25.49
N TYR A 211 7.26 1.85 -25.11
CA TYR A 211 8.11 2.37 -24.04
C TYR A 211 7.22 3.02 -22.97
N GLY A 212 7.47 2.75 -21.69
CA GLY A 212 6.70 3.26 -20.56
C GLY A 212 7.55 4.16 -19.68
N TYR A 213 7.02 5.34 -19.36
CA TYR A 213 7.63 6.30 -18.44
C TYR A 213 6.64 6.71 -17.37
N ILE A 214 7.13 6.85 -16.14
CA ILE A 214 6.35 7.29 -14.99
C ILE A 214 6.95 8.59 -14.47
N ALA A 215 6.08 9.56 -14.20
CA ALA A 215 6.40 10.75 -13.41
C ALA A 215 5.39 10.86 -12.27
N GLU A 216 5.87 11.19 -11.08
CA GLU A 216 5.03 11.40 -9.89
C GLU A 216 5.23 12.80 -9.37
N THR A 217 4.13 13.39 -8.92
CA THR A 217 4.08 14.61 -8.12
C THR A 217 3.56 14.26 -6.73
N GLU A 218 3.38 15.24 -5.86
CA GLU A 218 2.76 15.03 -4.55
C GLU A 218 1.38 14.34 -4.64
N ASN A 219 0.56 14.72 -5.64
CA ASN A 219 -0.84 14.30 -5.71
C ASN A 219 -1.16 13.38 -6.90
N TYR A 220 -0.32 13.36 -7.94
CA TYR A 220 -0.64 12.69 -9.20
C TYR A 220 0.50 11.83 -9.72
N ARG A 221 0.14 10.71 -10.31
CA ARG A 221 1.03 9.85 -11.11
C ARG A 221 0.62 9.91 -12.58
N PHE A 222 1.62 10.10 -13.43
CA PHE A 222 1.50 10.18 -14.89
C PHE A 222 2.26 9.01 -15.52
N CYS A 223 1.54 8.11 -16.19
CA CYS A 223 2.08 6.95 -16.88
C CYS A 223 1.98 7.16 -18.39
N LEU A 224 3.10 7.56 -19.01
CA LEU A 224 3.20 7.79 -20.45
C LEU A 224 3.73 6.55 -21.18
N ARG A 225 2.89 5.94 -22.01
CA ARG A 225 3.29 4.96 -23.01
C ARG A 225 3.58 5.65 -24.33
N CYS A 226 4.74 5.39 -24.90
CA CYS A 226 5.16 5.85 -26.22
C CYS A 226 5.28 4.67 -27.19
N THR A 227 4.73 4.84 -28.39
CA THR A 227 4.84 3.89 -29.50
C THR A 227 5.43 4.65 -30.69
N PRO A 228 6.76 4.77 -30.80
CA PRO A 228 7.42 5.64 -31.79
C PRO A 228 7.43 5.02 -33.20
N PHE A 229 6.26 4.57 -33.69
CA PHE A 229 6.11 3.95 -35.01
C PHE A 229 5.10 4.73 -35.86
N PRO A 230 5.42 5.01 -37.14
CA PRO A 230 4.46 5.62 -38.06
C PRO A 230 3.20 4.76 -38.25
N GLY A 231 2.03 5.39 -38.24
CA GLY A 231 0.74 4.73 -38.47
C GLY A 231 0.09 4.08 -37.23
N GLU A 232 0.76 4.10 -36.09
CA GLU A 232 0.19 3.72 -34.78
C GLU A 232 -0.30 4.96 -34.03
N TYR A 233 -1.02 4.77 -32.92
CA TYR A 233 -1.21 5.86 -31.95
C TYR A 233 0.07 6.04 -31.13
N GLN A 234 0.76 7.16 -31.30
CA GLN A 234 2.13 7.29 -30.81
C GLN A 234 2.24 7.49 -29.30
N GLY A 235 1.16 7.86 -28.60
CA GLY A 235 1.22 7.89 -27.15
C GLY A 235 -0.11 7.74 -26.43
N TYR A 236 0.00 7.23 -25.20
CA TYR A 236 -1.09 7.13 -24.23
C TYR A 236 -0.57 7.62 -22.89
N LEU A 237 -1.24 8.59 -22.29
CA LEU A 237 -0.91 9.12 -20.97
C LEU A 237 -2.04 8.78 -20.01
N TYR A 238 -1.80 7.86 -19.10
CA TYR A 238 -2.70 7.52 -18.01
C TYR A 238 -2.40 8.39 -16.79
N CYS A 239 -3.46 8.93 -16.17
CA CYS A 239 -3.36 9.85 -15.05
C CYS A 239 -4.07 9.26 -13.83
N TYR A 240 -3.39 9.24 -12.70
CA TYR A 240 -3.88 8.69 -11.43
C TYR A 240 -3.79 9.73 -10.32
N ASP A 241 -4.79 9.77 -9.46
CA ASP A 241 -4.83 10.59 -8.25
C ASP A 241 -4.38 9.75 -7.04
N LEU A 242 -3.22 10.11 -6.48
CA LEU A 242 -2.57 9.38 -5.39
C LEU A 242 -3.32 9.54 -4.07
N CYS A 243 -4.00 10.68 -3.86
CA CYS A 243 -4.84 10.90 -2.68
C CYS A 243 -6.06 9.98 -2.71
N GLN A 244 -6.71 9.83 -3.87
CA GLN A 244 -7.82 8.89 -4.04
C GLN A 244 -7.37 7.44 -3.88
N GLN A 245 -6.20 7.09 -4.41
CA GLN A 245 -5.62 5.76 -4.24
C GLN A 245 -5.37 5.45 -2.75
N GLU A 246 -4.88 6.43 -1.98
CA GLU A 246 -4.67 6.28 -0.54
C GLU A 246 -5.99 6.17 0.25
N MET A 247 -6.98 6.99 -0.06
CA MET A 247 -8.32 6.89 0.54
C MET A 247 -8.94 5.52 0.28
N TYR A 248 -8.85 5.01 -0.95
CA TYR A 248 -9.36 3.68 -1.29
C TYR A 248 -8.69 2.59 -0.45
N ARG A 249 -7.36 2.66 -0.27
CA ARG A 249 -6.61 1.70 0.58
C ARG A 249 -7.03 1.76 2.05
N GLN A 250 -7.38 2.93 2.55
CA GLN A 250 -7.86 3.10 3.93
C GLN A 250 -9.27 2.54 4.14
N GLU A 251 -10.15 2.70 3.15
CA GLU A 251 -11.51 2.14 3.17
C GLU A 251 -11.52 0.62 2.92
N HIS A 252 -10.55 0.12 2.15
CA HIS A 252 -10.41 -1.28 1.77
C HIS A 252 -9.07 -1.83 2.28
N PRO A 253 -8.89 -1.98 3.60
CA PRO A 253 -7.64 -2.47 4.15
C PRO A 253 -7.36 -3.90 3.67
N VAL A 254 -6.09 -4.19 3.43
CA VAL A 254 -5.64 -5.52 3.03
C VAL A 254 -6.02 -6.53 4.12
N VAL A 255 -6.82 -7.53 3.76
CA VAL A 255 -7.28 -8.58 4.67
C VAL A 255 -6.31 -9.74 4.76
N GLY A 256 -5.46 -9.93 3.74
CA GLY A 256 -4.39 -10.91 3.77
C GLY A 256 -3.49 -10.85 2.54
N ARG A 257 -2.37 -11.55 2.64
CA ARG A 257 -1.33 -11.60 1.61
C ARG A 257 -0.91 -13.04 1.35
N VAL A 258 -0.64 -13.35 0.10
CA VAL A 258 -0.06 -14.60 -0.36
C VAL A 258 1.34 -14.34 -0.91
N THR A 259 2.25 -15.29 -0.75
CA THR A 259 3.62 -15.23 -1.29
C THR A 259 4.07 -16.61 -1.78
N PHE A 260 4.80 -16.63 -2.88
CA PHE A 260 5.34 -17.85 -3.50
C PHE A 260 6.87 -17.91 -3.44
N ALA A 261 7.46 -19.09 -3.66
CA ALA A 261 8.91 -19.24 -3.71
C ALA A 261 9.57 -18.48 -4.89
N SER A 262 8.80 -18.11 -5.91
CA SER A 262 9.25 -17.25 -7.01
C SER A 262 9.56 -15.81 -6.57
N GLY A 263 9.06 -15.40 -5.40
CA GLY A 263 9.07 -14.01 -4.96
C GLY A 263 7.81 -13.23 -5.33
N GLU A 264 6.90 -13.84 -6.09
CA GLU A 264 5.59 -13.25 -6.40
C GLU A 264 4.76 -13.10 -5.13
N GLN A 265 4.13 -11.93 -4.99
CA GLN A 265 3.26 -11.59 -3.87
C GLN A 265 1.94 -11.05 -4.38
N GLN A 266 0.85 -11.44 -3.71
CA GLN A 266 -0.49 -10.95 -4.00
C GLN A 266 -1.18 -10.52 -2.72
N GLU A 267 -1.70 -9.30 -2.71
CA GLU A 267 -2.48 -8.75 -1.61
C GLU A 267 -3.97 -8.81 -1.93
N PHE A 268 -4.78 -9.10 -0.91
CA PHE A 268 -6.23 -9.24 -1.03
C PHE A 268 -6.92 -8.24 -0.12
N THR A 269 -7.89 -7.51 -0.66
CA THR A 269 -8.83 -6.66 0.10
C THR A 269 -10.18 -7.34 0.31
N ASP A 270 -10.52 -8.36 -0.51
CA ASP A 270 -11.69 -9.22 -0.35
C ASP A 270 -11.31 -10.52 0.39
N SER A 271 -11.96 -10.75 1.53
CA SER A 271 -11.77 -11.96 2.35
C SER A 271 -12.17 -13.24 1.62
N THR A 272 -13.18 -13.19 0.76
CA THR A 272 -13.63 -14.35 0.00
C THR A 272 -12.58 -14.78 -1.01
N ALA A 273 -11.99 -13.81 -1.72
CA ALA A 273 -10.90 -14.05 -2.66
C ALA A 273 -9.65 -14.60 -1.95
N LEU A 274 -9.30 -14.06 -0.78
CA LEU A 274 -8.21 -14.59 0.05
C LEU A 274 -8.44 -16.06 0.45
N LEU A 275 -9.62 -16.37 1.00
CA LEU A 275 -9.96 -17.72 1.44
C LEU A 275 -9.96 -18.72 0.26
N GLN A 276 -10.42 -18.27 -0.91
CA GLN A 276 -10.37 -19.09 -2.13
C GLN A 276 -8.93 -19.36 -2.57
N ALA A 277 -8.08 -18.34 -2.61
CA ALA A 277 -6.67 -18.49 -2.96
C ALA A 277 -5.95 -19.45 -1.99
N ILE A 278 -6.23 -19.36 -0.68
CA ILE A 278 -5.67 -20.30 0.31
C ILE A 278 -6.13 -21.74 0.02
N ARG A 279 -7.41 -21.97 -0.26
CA ARG A 279 -7.93 -23.31 -0.57
C ARG A 279 -7.30 -23.93 -1.82
N GLU A 280 -7.08 -23.12 -2.84
CA GLU A 280 -6.55 -23.59 -4.13
C GLU A 280 -5.05 -23.87 -4.07
N GLU A 281 -4.27 -23.02 -3.39
CA GLU A 281 -2.81 -23.09 -3.39
C GLU A 281 -2.22 -23.94 -2.25
N LEU A 282 -2.93 -24.08 -1.13
CA LEU A 282 -2.46 -24.85 0.03
C LEU A 282 -2.06 -26.30 -0.32
N PRO A 283 -2.81 -27.05 -1.16
CA PRO A 283 -2.40 -28.40 -1.59
C PRO A 283 -1.07 -28.44 -2.36
N PHE A 284 -0.72 -27.35 -3.05
CA PHE A 284 0.48 -27.25 -3.87
C PHE A 284 1.64 -26.56 -3.15
N ARG A 285 1.50 -26.23 -1.86
CA ARG A 285 2.52 -25.49 -1.09
C ARG A 285 3.91 -26.10 -1.14
N SER A 286 4.01 -27.43 -1.25
CA SER A 286 5.29 -28.15 -1.32
C SER A 286 6.03 -27.89 -2.63
N THR A 287 5.30 -27.60 -3.71
CA THR A 287 5.85 -27.32 -5.04
C THR A 287 5.99 -25.82 -5.31
N THR A 288 5.02 -25.02 -4.87
CA THR A 288 4.99 -23.57 -5.12
C THR A 288 5.71 -22.75 -4.04
N GLY A 289 5.99 -23.37 -2.88
CA GLY A 289 6.49 -22.67 -1.70
C GLY A 289 5.49 -21.68 -1.11
N PHE A 290 4.18 -21.89 -1.38
CA PHE A 290 3.09 -21.04 -0.95
C PHE A 290 3.13 -20.74 0.55
N ARG A 291 2.98 -19.45 0.87
CA ARG A 291 2.83 -18.89 2.20
C ARG A 291 1.70 -17.87 2.16
N PHE A 292 1.02 -17.69 3.30
CA PHE A 292 0.03 -16.64 3.42
C PHE A 292 0.06 -16.00 4.81
N GLU A 293 -0.47 -14.79 4.89
CA GLU A 293 -0.62 -14.01 6.11
C GLU A 293 -2.05 -13.45 6.16
N THR A 294 -2.74 -13.66 7.29
CA THR A 294 -4.05 -13.03 7.56
C THR A 294 -3.82 -11.73 8.31
N LEU A 295 -4.15 -10.60 7.68
CA LEU A 295 -3.88 -9.26 8.21
C LEU A 295 -5.13 -8.59 8.80
N THR A 296 -6.33 -9.10 8.47
CA THR A 296 -7.59 -8.62 9.06
C THR A 296 -7.74 -9.03 10.52
N ASP A 297 -8.44 -8.20 11.28
CA ASP A 297 -8.86 -8.47 12.66
C ASP A 297 -10.23 -9.16 12.75
N ASP A 298 -10.88 -9.42 11.62
CA ASP A 298 -12.18 -10.07 11.56
C ASP A 298 -12.09 -11.53 12.05
N PRO A 299 -12.77 -11.88 13.17
CA PRO A 299 -12.72 -13.21 13.74
C PRO A 299 -13.38 -14.27 12.85
N GLU A 300 -14.34 -13.91 11.98
CA GLU A 300 -14.94 -14.85 11.03
C GLU A 300 -13.92 -15.27 9.96
N VAL A 301 -13.15 -14.31 9.45
CA VAL A 301 -12.09 -14.59 8.46
C VAL A 301 -10.97 -15.43 9.11
N LYS A 302 -10.52 -15.06 10.31
CA LYS A 302 -9.51 -15.83 11.04
C LYS A 302 -9.96 -17.27 11.31
N LYS A 303 -11.21 -17.45 11.74
CA LYS A 303 -11.79 -18.78 11.92
C LYS A 303 -11.84 -19.56 10.60
N ALA A 304 -12.31 -18.94 9.52
CA ALA A 304 -12.42 -19.60 8.21
C ALA A 304 -11.05 -20.04 7.66
N VAL A 305 -10.00 -19.28 7.92
CA VAL A 305 -8.61 -19.68 7.62
C VAL A 305 -8.20 -20.92 8.43
N ASP A 306 -8.42 -20.91 9.75
CA ASP A 306 -8.12 -22.07 10.60
C ASP A 306 -8.95 -23.30 10.21
N ASP A 307 -10.22 -23.12 9.83
CA ASP A 307 -11.08 -24.19 9.31
C ASP A 307 -10.45 -24.84 8.08
N ILE A 308 -9.93 -24.06 7.13
CA ILE A 308 -9.24 -24.58 5.93
C ILE A 308 -7.97 -25.35 6.31
N LEU A 309 -7.16 -24.81 7.22
CA LEU A 309 -5.91 -25.44 7.64
C LEU A 309 -6.13 -26.77 8.36
N LEU A 310 -7.10 -26.81 9.27
CA LEU A 310 -7.44 -27.99 10.05
C LEU A 310 -8.11 -29.05 9.17
N ASP A 311 -9.03 -28.67 8.30
CA ASP A 311 -9.64 -29.58 7.32
C ASP A 311 -8.57 -30.22 6.42
N PHE A 312 -7.60 -29.43 5.95
CA PHE A 312 -6.46 -29.95 5.19
C PHE A 312 -5.58 -30.92 5.99
N ALA A 313 -5.48 -30.75 7.32
CA ALA A 313 -4.80 -31.67 8.23
C ALA A 313 -5.65 -32.90 8.63
N GLY A 314 -6.94 -32.91 8.28
CA GLY A 314 -7.90 -33.94 8.69
C GLY A 314 -8.44 -33.77 10.12
N GLU A 315 -8.42 -32.55 10.65
CA GLU A 315 -8.89 -32.17 11.97
C GLU A 315 -10.10 -31.22 11.89
N ASP A 316 -10.99 -31.27 12.88
CA ASP A 316 -12.12 -30.33 12.99
C ASP A 316 -11.78 -29.13 13.89
N ASN A 317 -12.18 -27.93 13.48
CA ASN A 317 -12.01 -26.74 14.31
C ASN A 317 -13.04 -26.66 15.44
N SER A 318 -12.62 -27.01 16.66
CA SER A 318 -13.46 -26.91 17.87
C SER A 318 -13.65 -25.48 18.39
N ARG A 319 -12.89 -24.49 17.88
CA ARG A 319 -12.96 -23.10 18.33
C ARG A 319 -14.17 -22.40 17.71
N ARG A 320 -14.94 -21.69 18.54
CA ARG A 320 -16.03 -20.80 18.10
C ARG A 320 -15.45 -19.48 17.60
N THR A 321 -16.20 -18.72 16.79
CA THR A 321 -15.76 -17.41 16.27
C THR A 321 -15.28 -16.47 17.39
N CYS A 322 -15.98 -16.42 18.52
CA CYS A 322 -15.60 -15.57 19.66
C CYS A 322 -14.20 -15.86 20.22
N ASN A 323 -13.63 -17.04 19.98
CA ASN A 323 -12.27 -17.39 20.38
C ASN A 323 -11.21 -16.64 19.54
N TYR A 324 -11.60 -16.05 18.40
CA TYR A 324 -10.73 -15.29 17.49
C TYR A 324 -10.78 -13.77 17.76
N GLY A 325 -11.49 -13.35 18.81
CA GLY A 325 -11.61 -11.96 19.22
C GLY A 325 -12.89 -11.27 18.73
N LEU A 326 -12.89 -9.94 18.81
CA LEU A 326 -14.00 -9.09 18.38
C LEU A 326 -13.58 -8.28 17.14
N THR A 327 -14.54 -8.04 16.24
CA THR A 327 -14.41 -7.03 15.17
C THR A 327 -14.21 -5.64 15.77
N GLU A 328 -13.73 -4.66 14.99
CA GLU A 328 -13.62 -3.28 15.47
C GLU A 328 -14.99 -2.72 15.91
N THR A 329 -16.06 -3.04 15.19
CA THR A 329 -17.45 -2.74 15.60
C THR A 329 -17.78 -3.35 16.96
N GLY A 330 -17.38 -4.61 17.20
CA GLY A 330 -17.54 -5.28 18.49
C GLY A 330 -16.74 -4.61 19.62
N LYS A 331 -15.48 -4.24 19.37
CA LYS A 331 -14.64 -3.49 20.32
C LYS A 331 -15.26 -2.13 20.65
N GLN A 332 -15.80 -1.42 19.66
CA GLN A 332 -16.49 -0.15 19.85
C GLN A 332 -17.80 -0.32 20.64
N ALA A 333 -18.59 -1.36 20.36
CA ALA A 333 -19.80 -1.67 21.11
C ALA A 333 -19.48 -1.95 22.59
N LEU A 334 -18.41 -2.69 22.87
CA LEU A 334 -17.95 -2.93 24.24
C LEU A 334 -17.51 -1.65 24.96
N ARG A 335 -16.81 -0.74 24.26
CA ARG A 335 -16.46 0.59 24.78
C ARG A 335 -17.71 1.42 25.11
N LYS A 336 -18.73 1.40 24.24
CA LYS A 336 -20.02 2.07 24.50
C LYS A 336 -20.74 1.49 25.71
N ALA A 337 -20.76 0.16 25.85
CA ALA A 337 -21.35 -0.51 27.01
C ALA A 337 -20.64 -0.16 28.35
N ALA A 338 -19.42 0.39 28.29
CA ALA A 338 -18.69 0.88 29.45
C ALA A 338 -18.88 2.37 29.75
N ASP A 339 -19.58 3.13 28.89
CA ASP A 339 -19.87 4.54 29.11
C ASP A 339 -21.14 4.73 29.95
N PRO A 340 -21.05 5.14 31.23
CA PRO A 340 -22.23 5.27 32.09
C PRO A 340 -23.14 6.46 31.71
N SER A 341 -22.72 7.31 30.77
CA SER A 341 -23.48 8.50 30.37
C SER A 341 -24.58 8.23 29.34
N ILE A 342 -24.61 7.03 28.75
CA ILE A 342 -25.61 6.64 27.75
C ILE A 342 -26.67 5.70 28.35
N PRO A 343 -27.92 5.74 27.87
CA PRO A 343 -28.93 4.75 28.25
C PRO A 343 -28.52 3.34 27.79
N HIS A 344 -28.70 2.35 28.66
CA HIS A 344 -28.36 0.95 28.39
C HIS A 344 -29.58 0.03 28.50
N THR A 345 -29.50 -1.13 27.84
CA THR A 345 -30.48 -2.21 27.97
C THR A 345 -29.88 -3.40 28.70
N TYR A 346 -30.71 -4.11 29.47
CA TYR A 346 -30.30 -5.27 30.27
C TYR A 346 -31.24 -6.42 30.01
N ALA A 347 -30.68 -7.57 29.65
CA ALA A 347 -31.40 -8.82 29.48
C ALA A 347 -30.84 -9.85 30.48
N TRP A 348 -31.69 -10.31 31.39
CA TRP A 348 -31.31 -11.30 32.39
C TRP A 348 -31.44 -12.70 31.81
N PHE A 349 -30.62 -13.63 32.28
CA PHE A 349 -30.68 -15.01 31.84
C PHE A 349 -30.46 -16.00 32.96
N VAL A 350 -31.00 -17.20 32.76
CA VAL A 350 -30.72 -18.38 33.58
C VAL A 350 -30.24 -19.51 32.67
N MET A 351 -29.09 -20.09 33.02
CA MET A 351 -28.51 -21.25 32.34
C MET A 351 -28.55 -22.46 33.27
N THR A 352 -28.81 -23.64 32.73
CA THR A 352 -28.72 -24.92 33.46
C THR A 352 -27.93 -25.94 32.66
N ASP A 353 -27.27 -26.85 33.38
CA ASP A 353 -26.54 -27.99 32.82
C ASP A 353 -25.46 -27.54 31.80
N THR A 354 -24.73 -26.46 32.12
CA THR A 354 -23.75 -25.86 31.22
C THR A 354 -22.64 -26.85 30.80
N ASN A 355 -22.18 -26.73 29.56
CA ASN A 355 -21.17 -27.62 28.95
C ASN A 355 -21.60 -29.09 28.82
N THR A 356 -22.91 -29.36 28.85
CA THR A 356 -23.49 -30.68 28.58
C THR A 356 -24.43 -30.63 27.38
N PRO A 357 -24.74 -31.78 26.75
CA PRO A 357 -25.78 -31.83 25.70
C PRO A 357 -27.18 -31.40 26.15
N GLN A 358 -27.41 -31.27 27.46
CA GLN A 358 -28.67 -30.87 28.08
C GLN A 358 -28.70 -29.38 28.44
N GLU A 359 -27.71 -28.59 28.01
CA GLU A 359 -27.63 -27.16 28.29
C GLU A 359 -28.91 -26.42 27.85
N VAL A 360 -29.53 -25.71 28.78
CA VAL A 360 -30.69 -24.85 28.50
C VAL A 360 -30.36 -23.42 28.92
N ILE A 361 -30.58 -22.49 28.01
CA ILE A 361 -30.43 -21.05 28.27
C ILE A 361 -31.80 -20.39 28.10
N ARG A 362 -32.29 -19.74 29.16
CA ARG A 362 -33.46 -18.85 29.09
C ARG A 362 -32.96 -17.41 29.13
N GLN A 363 -33.24 -16.64 28.07
CA GLN A 363 -32.76 -15.27 27.88
C GLN A 363 -33.94 -14.28 27.82
N ASP A 364 -33.62 -12.99 27.69
CA ASP A 364 -34.57 -11.87 27.58
C ASP A 364 -35.53 -11.76 28.77
N LEU A 365 -35.06 -12.14 29.96
CA LEU A 365 -35.82 -12.09 31.19
C LEU A 365 -35.69 -10.73 31.87
N THR A 366 -36.68 -10.37 32.66
CA THR A 366 -36.53 -9.39 33.75
C THR A 366 -35.75 -9.99 34.91
N LEU A 367 -35.23 -9.13 35.81
CA LEU A 367 -34.52 -9.59 37.01
C LEU A 367 -35.41 -10.51 37.86
N GLU A 368 -36.67 -10.12 38.06
CA GLU A 368 -37.63 -10.86 38.87
C GLU A 368 -37.94 -12.24 38.27
N GLU A 369 -38.13 -12.33 36.96
CA GLU A 369 -38.34 -13.60 36.26
C GLU A 369 -37.09 -14.50 36.35
N ALA A 370 -35.91 -13.93 36.16
CA ALA A 370 -34.66 -14.68 36.27
C ALA A 370 -34.45 -15.25 37.68
N ILE A 371 -34.73 -14.49 38.73
CA ILE A 371 -34.64 -14.97 40.12
C ILE A 371 -35.63 -16.12 40.37
N GLN A 372 -36.88 -15.95 39.96
CA GLN A 372 -37.91 -16.99 40.13
C GLN A 372 -37.52 -18.28 39.40
N ILE A 373 -37.10 -18.18 38.15
CA ILE A 373 -36.67 -19.33 37.34
C ILE A 373 -35.44 -20.01 37.96
N TYR A 374 -34.50 -19.23 38.49
CA TYR A 374 -33.33 -19.76 39.17
C TYR A 374 -33.70 -20.52 40.45
N GLN A 375 -34.59 -19.98 41.28
CA GLN A 375 -35.04 -20.62 42.51
C GLN A 375 -35.85 -21.90 42.25
N ASP A 376 -36.75 -21.89 41.26
CA ASP A 376 -37.61 -23.03 40.93
C ASP A 376 -36.87 -24.18 40.23
N SER A 377 -35.66 -23.94 39.72
CA SER A 377 -34.86 -24.95 39.05
C SER A 377 -34.22 -25.93 40.04
N ASN A 378 -34.49 -27.23 39.84
CA ASN A 378 -33.85 -28.33 40.56
C ASN A 378 -32.57 -28.85 39.88
N ALA A 379 -32.04 -28.13 38.89
CA ALA A 379 -30.82 -28.53 38.18
C ALA A 379 -29.62 -28.54 39.14
N SER A 380 -28.76 -29.56 39.02
CA SER A 380 -27.54 -29.67 39.82
C SER A 380 -26.46 -28.66 39.42
N GLU A 381 -26.62 -28.04 38.26
CA GLU A 381 -25.83 -26.91 37.78
C GLU A 381 -26.77 -25.85 37.24
N LYS A 382 -26.69 -24.63 37.78
CA LYS A 382 -27.46 -23.48 37.30
C LYS A 382 -26.75 -22.16 37.55
N ARG A 383 -26.94 -21.20 36.64
CA ARG A 383 -26.33 -19.87 36.69
C ARG A 383 -27.36 -18.80 36.40
N LEU A 384 -27.21 -17.65 37.03
CA LEU A 384 -27.95 -16.43 36.71
C LEU A 384 -26.96 -15.31 36.42
N GLY A 385 -27.17 -14.61 35.32
CA GLY A 385 -26.37 -13.47 34.92
C GLY A 385 -27.18 -12.43 34.16
N VAL A 386 -26.48 -11.40 33.67
CA VAL A 386 -27.06 -10.34 32.85
C VAL A 386 -26.19 -10.06 31.63
N THR A 387 -26.85 -9.75 30.52
CA THR A 387 -26.24 -9.20 29.32
C THR A 387 -26.65 -7.74 29.15
N LYS A 388 -25.68 -6.85 29.08
CA LYS A 388 -25.82 -5.41 28.85
C LYS A 388 -25.58 -5.07 27.38
N ASP A 389 -26.51 -4.32 26.81
CA ASP A 389 -26.53 -3.87 25.40
C ASP A 389 -26.34 -5.00 24.37
N GLY A 390 -26.63 -6.24 24.74
CA GLY A 390 -26.41 -7.42 23.90
C GLY A 390 -24.94 -7.80 23.66
N ILE A 391 -23.97 -7.18 24.34
CA ILE A 391 -22.54 -7.37 24.05
C ILE A 391 -21.68 -7.70 25.29
N ALA A 392 -21.98 -7.11 26.45
CA ALA A 392 -21.24 -7.36 27.68
C ALA A 392 -22.04 -8.29 28.58
N THR A 393 -21.44 -9.39 29.05
CA THR A 393 -22.13 -10.40 29.87
C THR A 393 -21.37 -10.67 31.15
N VAL A 394 -22.08 -10.83 32.26
CA VAL A 394 -21.51 -11.23 33.55
C VAL A 394 -22.43 -12.21 34.27
N ASP A 395 -21.83 -13.24 34.86
CA ASP A 395 -22.51 -14.17 35.75
C ASP A 395 -22.50 -13.58 37.18
N PHE A 396 -23.63 -13.70 37.89
CA PHE A 396 -23.74 -13.21 39.26
C PHE A 396 -23.73 -14.32 40.29
N VAL A 397 -24.44 -15.41 40.01
CA VAL A 397 -24.54 -16.54 40.93
C VAL A 397 -24.50 -17.85 40.16
N HIS A 398 -23.76 -18.81 40.72
CA HIS A 398 -23.62 -20.16 40.21
C HIS A 398 -23.93 -21.14 41.34
N PHE A 399 -24.78 -22.12 41.05
CA PHE A 399 -25.04 -23.24 41.93
C PHE A 399 -24.52 -24.50 41.27
N GLN A 400 -23.67 -25.24 41.99
CA GLN A 400 -23.13 -26.52 41.53
C GLN A 400 -23.08 -27.51 42.68
N SER A 401 -23.69 -28.67 42.49
CA SER A 401 -23.59 -29.82 43.42
C SER A 401 -23.87 -29.48 44.90
N GLY A 402 -24.84 -28.59 45.16
CA GLY A 402 -25.23 -28.21 46.52
C GLY A 402 -24.54 -26.97 47.08
N GLU A 403 -23.59 -26.38 46.35
CA GLU A 403 -22.91 -25.15 46.75
C GLU A 403 -23.37 -23.97 45.87
N GLN A 404 -23.70 -22.85 46.50
CA GLN A 404 -24.03 -21.60 45.81
C GLN A 404 -22.89 -20.59 45.99
N GLN A 405 -22.36 -20.09 44.88
CA GLN A 405 -21.28 -19.13 44.85
C GLN A 405 -21.73 -17.86 44.12
N PHE A 406 -21.45 -16.70 44.71
CA PHE A 406 -21.61 -15.40 44.06
C PHE A 406 -20.29 -14.96 43.43
N PHE A 407 -20.37 -14.38 42.23
CA PHE A 407 -19.21 -13.85 41.51
C PHE A 407 -19.14 -12.33 41.64
N THR A 408 -17.90 -11.82 41.67
CA THR A 408 -17.59 -10.39 41.78
C THR A 408 -17.02 -9.83 40.48
N ASP A 409 -17.21 -10.52 39.35
CA ASP A 409 -16.61 -10.12 38.07
C ASP A 409 -17.20 -8.79 37.55
N HIS A 410 -18.43 -8.49 37.92
CA HIS A 410 -19.09 -7.20 37.62
C HIS A 410 -18.36 -6.01 38.24
N GLU A 411 -17.60 -6.19 39.33
CA GLU A 411 -16.78 -5.13 39.94
C GLU A 411 -15.48 -4.87 39.17
N LYS A 412 -15.02 -5.85 38.38
CA LYS A 412 -13.74 -5.79 37.64
C LYS A 412 -13.93 -5.35 36.20
N LEU A 413 -15.02 -5.75 35.57
CA LEU A 413 -15.30 -5.46 34.17
C LEU A 413 -15.67 -3.98 33.97
N GLU A 414 -14.99 -3.30 33.05
CA GLU A 414 -15.25 -1.87 32.79
C GLU A 414 -16.70 -1.59 32.41
N SER A 415 -17.36 -2.51 31.72
CA SER A 415 -18.77 -2.41 31.32
C SER A 415 -19.76 -2.38 32.50
N PHE A 416 -19.34 -2.84 33.69
CA PHE A 416 -20.22 -3.07 34.84
C PHE A 416 -19.76 -2.40 36.15
N ARG A 417 -18.46 -2.10 36.32
CA ARG A 417 -17.88 -1.66 37.60
C ARG A 417 -18.50 -0.40 38.23
N SER A 418 -19.16 0.42 37.41
CA SER A 418 -19.80 1.68 37.83
C SER A 418 -21.30 1.71 37.51
N ASP A 419 -21.90 0.54 37.29
CA ASP A 419 -23.27 0.40 36.82
C ASP A 419 -24.27 0.28 37.98
N LEU A 420 -25.13 1.30 38.14
CA LEU A 420 -26.11 1.35 39.23
C LEU A 420 -27.18 0.27 39.13
N VAL A 421 -27.61 -0.10 37.92
CA VAL A 421 -28.64 -1.12 37.72
C VAL A 421 -28.12 -2.49 38.16
N VAL A 422 -26.86 -2.79 37.80
CA VAL A 422 -26.19 -4.02 38.23
C VAL A 422 -25.93 -4.03 39.74
N ALA A 423 -25.52 -2.90 40.33
CA ALA A 423 -25.31 -2.80 41.78
C ALA A 423 -26.60 -3.06 42.57
N GLU A 424 -27.71 -2.42 42.19
CA GLU A 424 -29.03 -2.64 42.81
C GLU A 424 -29.53 -4.08 42.64
N ALA A 425 -29.30 -4.68 41.47
CA ALA A 425 -29.67 -6.05 41.21
C ALA A 425 -28.87 -7.06 42.06
N MET A 426 -27.58 -6.81 42.25
CA MET A 426 -26.75 -7.63 43.14
C MET A 426 -27.22 -7.58 44.59
N GLU A 427 -27.58 -6.40 45.10
CA GLU A 427 -28.16 -6.27 46.44
C GLU A 427 -29.44 -7.10 46.59
N ARG A 428 -30.33 -7.06 45.58
CA ARG A 428 -31.56 -7.87 45.56
C ARG A 428 -31.25 -9.37 45.51
N LEU A 429 -30.31 -9.79 44.67
CA LEU A 429 -29.89 -11.19 44.57
C LEU A 429 -29.34 -11.70 45.89
N TYR A 430 -28.48 -10.93 46.57
CA TYR A 430 -27.99 -11.29 47.90
C TYR A 430 -29.13 -11.39 48.92
N GLN A 431 -30.08 -10.47 48.94
CA GLN A 431 -31.21 -10.52 49.89
C GLN A 431 -32.13 -11.74 49.68
N GLN A 432 -32.32 -12.17 48.43
CA GLN A 432 -33.26 -13.25 48.09
C GLN A 432 -32.62 -14.63 48.06
N LEU A 433 -31.33 -14.74 47.72
CA LEU A 433 -30.64 -16.00 47.52
C LEU A 433 -29.63 -16.34 48.62
N ASN A 434 -29.23 -15.37 49.47
CA ASN A 434 -28.28 -15.58 50.57
C ASN A 434 -28.97 -15.79 51.94
N GLN A 435 -30.25 -16.13 51.97
CA GLN A 435 -30.94 -16.43 53.23
C GLN A 435 -30.56 -17.84 53.71
N PRO A 436 -29.99 -18.00 54.91
CA PRO A 436 -29.77 -19.32 55.47
C PRO A 436 -31.12 -20.00 55.69
N ASP A 437 -31.22 -21.27 55.30
CA ASP A 437 -32.35 -22.15 55.59
C ASP A 437 -32.74 -22.05 57.07
N ILE A 438 -33.74 -21.24 57.40
CA ILE A 438 -34.40 -21.31 58.70
C ILE A 438 -35.30 -22.53 58.62
N GLY A 439 -34.72 -23.68 58.94
CA GLY A 439 -35.43 -24.93 59.11
C GLY A 439 -36.57 -24.74 60.11
N ILE A 440 -37.78 -24.58 59.60
CA ILE A 440 -39.00 -24.73 60.38
C ILE A 440 -39.14 -26.23 60.68
N ARG A 441 -38.54 -26.65 61.79
CA ARG A 441 -39.00 -27.82 62.55
C ARG A 441 -40.37 -27.46 63.13
N MET A 442 -41.45 -27.72 62.40
CA MET A 442 -42.75 -27.88 63.05
C MET A 442 -42.77 -29.24 63.74
N GLY A 443 -42.83 -29.17 65.07
CA GLY A 443 -42.91 -30.31 65.95
C GLY A 443 -44.21 -31.10 65.78
N GLU A 444 -44.10 -32.36 66.16
CA GLU A 444 -45.14 -33.36 66.31
C GLU A 444 -46.37 -32.83 67.06
N MET A 445 -47.55 -33.06 66.48
CA MET A 445 -48.67 -33.75 67.15
C MET A 445 -49.62 -34.35 66.13
#